data_AF-A0A9E0G6M5-F1
#
_entry.id   AF-A0A9E0G6M5-F1
#
_cell.length_a   1.000
_cell.length_b   1.000
_cell.length_c   1.000
_cell.angle_alpha   90.00
_cell.angle_beta   90.00
_cell.angle_gamma   90.00
#
_symmetry.space_group_name_H-M   'P 1'
#
loop_
_entity.id
_entity.type
_entity.pdbx_description
1 polymer ?
#
loop_
_entity_poly.entity_id
_entity_poly.type
_entity_poly.pdbx_seq_one_letter_code
_entity_poly.pdbx_strand_id
1 'polypeptide(L)'
;MESAQRTLYRQGFRFRKNVKDLPGKPDIVLHKYKTIIFVHGCFWHGHTCKRGTLPKTNQEFWVEKIVRNTKRDNNNICQLRKKGWNVIIVWQCEIRSIKNREIRLERLFKEITEPSPSHQCY
;
A
#
# COMPACT_ATOMS: atom_id res chain seq x y z
N MET A 1 25.96 -2.69 1.94
CA MET A 1 24.50 -2.95 2.05
C MET A 1 23.79 -2.21 0.92
N GLU A 2 23.27 -2.93 -0.07
CA GLU A 2 22.55 -2.32 -1.19
C GLU A 2 21.13 -1.92 -0.75
N SER A 3 20.71 -0.70 -1.04
CA SER A 3 19.37 -0.23 -0.69
C SER A 3 18.32 -0.91 -1.56
N ALA A 4 17.11 -1.17 -1.04
CA ALA A 4 16.01 -1.79 -1.79
C ALA A 4 15.69 -1.07 -3.12
N GLN A 5 16.06 0.21 -3.24
CA GLN A 5 15.95 1.02 -4.45
C GLN A 5 16.92 0.57 -5.54
N ARG A 6 18.17 0.23 -5.19
CA ARG A 6 19.16 -0.29 -6.15
C ARG A 6 18.76 -1.67 -6.67
N THR A 7 18.21 -2.54 -5.83
CA THR A 7 17.73 -3.87 -6.24
C THR A 7 16.59 -3.77 -7.26
N LEU A 8 15.59 -2.91 -7.01
CA LEU A 8 14.49 -2.68 -7.94
C LEU A 8 14.95 -2.09 -9.29
N TYR A 9 15.94 -1.18 -9.25
CA TYR A 9 16.50 -0.58 -10.47
C TYR A 9 17.31 -1.59 -11.29
N ARG A 10 18.12 -2.42 -10.63
CA ARG A 10 18.89 -3.50 -11.29
C ARG A 10 18.00 -4.59 -11.89
N GLN A 11 16.81 -4.80 -11.34
CA GLN A 11 15.79 -5.69 -11.90
C GLN A 11 14.90 -5.02 -12.98
N GLY A 12 15.19 -3.76 -13.38
CA GLY A 12 14.54 -3.11 -14.51
C GLY A 12 13.17 -2.47 -14.22
N PHE A 13 12.76 -2.37 -12.95
CA PHE A 13 11.49 -1.75 -12.57
C PHE A 13 11.61 -0.23 -12.55
N ARG A 14 11.01 0.43 -13.56
CA ARG A 14 10.79 1.88 -13.55
C ARG A 14 9.55 2.21 -12.73
N PHE A 15 9.74 2.80 -11.56
CA PHE A 15 8.66 3.29 -10.70
C PHE A 15 8.72 4.81 -10.56
N ARG A 16 7.56 5.44 -10.42
CA ARG A 16 7.46 6.84 -9.95
C ARG A 16 7.08 6.83 -8.48
N LYS A 17 7.76 7.65 -7.69
CA LYS A 17 7.40 7.88 -6.28
C LYS A 17 6.55 9.14 -6.15
N ASN A 18 5.68 9.19 -5.15
CA ASN A 18 4.92 10.37 -4.76
C ASN A 18 4.11 10.98 -5.93
N VAL A 19 3.35 10.15 -6.65
CA VAL A 19 2.55 10.62 -7.79
C VAL A 19 1.32 11.35 -7.26
N LYS A 20 1.30 12.69 -7.42
CA LYS A 20 0.22 13.55 -6.92
C LYS A 20 -1.03 13.52 -7.80
N ASP A 21 -0.91 13.05 -9.04
CA ASP A 21 -1.97 13.10 -10.07
C ASP A 21 -3.00 11.97 -9.96
N LEU A 22 -2.87 11.09 -8.96
CA LEU A 22 -3.74 9.93 -8.75
C LEU A 22 -4.49 10.02 -7.40
N PRO A 23 -5.76 9.54 -7.35
CA PRO A 23 -6.54 9.47 -6.12
C PRO A 23 -5.77 8.79 -4.99
N GLY A 24 -5.75 9.41 -3.81
CA GLY A 24 -5.05 8.88 -2.64
C GLY A 24 -3.54 9.14 -2.58
N LYS A 25 -2.94 9.84 -3.57
CA LYS A 25 -1.50 10.15 -3.63
C LYS A 25 -0.62 8.91 -3.38
N PRO A 26 -0.66 7.93 -4.30
CA PRO A 26 0.08 6.69 -4.13
C PRO A 26 1.58 6.89 -3.96
N ASP A 27 2.16 6.10 -3.07
CA ASP A 27 3.59 6.15 -2.75
C ASP A 27 4.43 5.72 -3.95
N ILE A 28 4.03 4.65 -4.65
CA ILE A 28 4.77 4.06 -5.76
C ILE A 28 3.81 3.69 -6.89
N VAL A 29 4.14 4.09 -8.11
CA VAL A 29 3.37 3.78 -9.32
C VAL A 29 4.26 3.11 -10.37
N LEU A 30 3.82 1.94 -10.83
CA LEU A 30 4.45 1.11 -11.85
C LEU A 30 3.58 1.13 -13.12
N HIS A 31 3.80 2.13 -13.98
CA HIS A 31 2.99 2.35 -15.19
C HIS A 31 3.01 1.15 -16.16
N LYS A 32 4.19 0.53 -16.34
CA LYS A 32 4.36 -0.64 -17.23
C LYS A 32 3.43 -1.81 -16.84
N TYR A 33 3.21 -1.98 -15.54
CA TYR A 33 2.41 -3.08 -14.99
C TYR A 33 0.99 -2.65 -14.61
N LYS A 34 0.63 -1.37 -14.86
CA LYS A 34 -0.59 -0.73 -14.33
C LYS A 34 -0.80 -1.01 -12.84
N THR A 35 0.28 -0.99 -12.05
CA THR A 35 0.23 -1.32 -10.62
C THR A 35 0.54 -0.09 -9.78
N ILE A 36 -0.26 0.11 -8.73
CA ILE A 36 -0.12 1.15 -7.72
C ILE A 36 0.13 0.47 -6.38
N ILE A 37 1.08 0.98 -5.62
CA ILE A 37 1.42 0.48 -4.29
C ILE A 37 1.22 1.60 -3.28
N PHE A 38 0.39 1.33 -2.28
CA PHE A 38 0.19 2.18 -1.11
C PHE A 38 0.95 1.62 0.08
N VAL A 39 1.68 2.47 0.80
CA VAL A 39 2.36 2.12 2.04
C VAL A 39 1.54 2.65 3.21
N HIS A 40 0.70 1.80 3.79
CA HIS A 40 -0.18 2.18 4.88
C HIS A 40 0.54 2.10 6.25
N GLY A 41 0.44 3.19 7.00
CA GLY A 41 0.82 3.21 8.41
C GLY A 41 -0.18 2.39 9.25
N CYS A 42 0.30 1.41 10.01
CA CYS A 42 -0.58 0.51 10.76
C CYS A 42 -1.53 1.23 11.73
N PHE A 43 -1.09 2.34 12.32
CA PHE A 43 -1.90 3.16 13.23
C PHE A 43 -3.02 3.93 12.51
N TRP A 44 -2.67 4.66 11.45
CA TRP A 44 -3.58 5.60 10.79
C TRP A 44 -4.71 4.94 10.00
N HIS A 45 -4.50 3.70 9.57
CA HIS A 45 -5.45 2.91 8.79
C HIS A 45 -6.00 1.69 9.55
N GLY A 46 -5.75 1.60 10.88
CA GLY A 46 -6.39 0.60 11.74
C GLY A 46 -5.98 -0.85 11.48
N HIS A 47 -4.70 -1.11 11.21
CA HIS A 47 -4.22 -2.49 11.03
C HIS A 47 -4.36 -3.31 12.32
N THR A 48 -4.69 -4.58 12.22
CA THR A 48 -4.88 -5.48 13.36
C THR A 48 -3.59 -5.83 14.13
N CYS A 49 -2.43 -5.33 13.71
CA CYS A 49 -1.17 -5.59 14.39
C CYS A 49 -1.03 -4.74 15.68
N LYS A 50 -0.08 -5.12 16.55
CA LYS A 50 0.24 -4.42 17.83
C LYS A 50 0.50 -2.91 17.70
N ARG A 51 0.77 -2.41 16.48
CA ARG A 51 1.02 -0.97 16.21
C ARG A 51 -0.19 -0.22 15.66
N GLY A 52 -1.27 -0.94 15.30
CA GLY A 52 -2.56 -0.35 15.01
C GLY A 52 -3.46 -0.24 16.23
N THR A 53 -2.98 -0.64 17.42
CA THR A 53 -3.72 -0.51 18.67
C THR A 53 -4.03 0.94 18.97
N LEU A 54 -5.30 1.20 19.26
CA LEU A 54 -5.80 2.51 19.67
C LEU A 54 -5.20 2.94 21.02
N PRO A 55 -4.90 4.23 21.20
CA PRO A 55 -4.50 4.74 22.51
C PRO A 55 -5.67 4.60 23.49
N LYS A 56 -5.37 4.51 24.79
CA LYS A 56 -6.40 4.44 25.84
C LYS A 56 -7.18 5.75 26.02
N THR A 57 -6.61 6.86 25.58
CA THR A 57 -7.22 8.20 25.65
C THR A 57 -7.90 8.58 24.33
N ASN A 58 -9.03 9.27 24.41
CA ASN A 58 -9.81 9.76 23.26
C ASN A 58 -10.16 8.66 22.23
N GLN A 59 -10.52 7.47 22.72
CA GLN A 59 -10.77 6.30 21.86
C GLN A 59 -11.84 6.56 20.79
N GLU A 60 -12.97 7.17 21.15
CA GLU A 60 -14.05 7.49 20.21
C GLU A 60 -13.57 8.36 19.04
N PHE A 61 -12.82 9.43 19.34
CA PHE A 61 -12.20 10.28 18.32
C PHE A 61 -11.28 9.49 17.38
N TRP A 62 -10.46 8.60 17.93
CA TRP A 62 -9.55 7.79 17.12
C TRP A 62 -10.27 6.74 16.29
N VAL A 63 -11.30 6.10 16.82
CA VAL A 63 -12.16 5.17 16.09
C VAL A 63 -12.80 5.87 14.90
N GLU A 64 -13.47 7.01 15.13
CA GLU A 64 -14.10 7.78 14.06
C GLU A 64 -13.10 8.25 13.00
N LYS A 65 -11.92 8.70 13.44
CA LYS A 65 -10.87 9.15 12.53
C LYS A 65 -10.33 8.02 11.66
N ILE A 66 -10.09 6.84 12.23
CA ILE A 66 -9.63 5.66 11.49
C ILE A 66 -10.72 5.21 10.52
N VAL A 67 -11.97 5.09 10.96
CA VAL A 67 -13.10 4.71 10.10
C VAL A 67 -13.22 5.67 8.91
N ARG A 68 -13.09 6.97 9.14
CA ARG A 68 -13.10 7.99 8.07
C ARG A 68 -11.92 7.82 7.11
N ASN A 69 -10.73 7.51 7.60
CA ASN A 69 -9.57 7.24 6.77
C ASN A 69 -9.78 5.98 5.91
N THR A 70 -10.15 4.86 6.52
CA THR A 70 -10.43 3.61 5.82
C THR A 70 -11.51 3.77 4.75
N LYS A 71 -12.58 4.54 5.02
CA LYS A 71 -13.62 4.85 4.03
C LYS A 71 -13.06 5.64 2.85
N ARG A 72 -12.20 6.64 3.11
CA ARG A 72 -11.53 7.42 2.06
C ARG A 72 -10.60 6.54 1.23
N ASP A 73 -9.83 5.66 1.87
CA ASP A 73 -8.89 4.75 1.20
C ASP A 73 -9.64 3.77 0.30
N ASN A 74 -10.72 3.16 0.81
CA ASN A 74 -11.56 2.27 0.02
C ASN A 74 -12.14 2.96 -1.23
N ASN A 75 -12.58 4.22 -1.10
CA ASN A 75 -13.05 5.01 -2.25
C ASN A 75 -11.92 5.25 -3.27
N ASN A 76 -10.72 5.62 -2.80
CA ASN A 76 -9.56 5.83 -3.68
C ASN A 76 -9.16 4.53 -4.41
N ILE A 77 -9.09 3.41 -3.68
CA ILE A 77 -8.80 2.08 -4.22
C ILE A 77 -9.84 1.70 -5.28
N CYS A 78 -11.12 1.92 -5.00
CA CYS A 78 -12.20 1.67 -5.93
C CYS A 78 -12.06 2.48 -7.23
N GLN A 79 -11.79 3.79 -7.12
CA GLN A 79 -11.56 4.64 -8.30
C GLN A 79 -10.34 4.20 -9.12
N LEU A 80 -9.25 3.80 -8.46
CA LEU A 80 -8.05 3.31 -9.13
C LEU A 80 -8.31 1.97 -9.84
N ARG A 81 -8.99 1.03 -9.17
CA ARG A 81 -9.38 -0.25 -9.78
C ARG A 81 -10.33 -0.06 -10.97
N LYS A 82 -11.30 0.85 -10.87
CA LYS A 82 -12.19 1.23 -11.99
C LYS A 82 -11.42 1.80 -13.18
N LYS A 83 -10.31 2.51 -12.94
CA LYS A 83 -9.39 2.99 -13.98
C LYS A 83 -8.47 1.89 -14.53
N GLY A 84 -8.65 0.63 -14.13
CA GLY A 84 -7.85 -0.51 -14.58
C GLY A 84 -6.48 -0.62 -13.93
N TRP A 85 -6.28 0.00 -12.75
CA TRP A 85 -5.06 -0.16 -11.98
C TRP A 85 -5.17 -1.33 -11.01
N ASN A 86 -4.12 -2.16 -10.97
CA ASN A 86 -3.89 -3.08 -9.87
C ASN A 86 -3.44 -2.29 -8.64
N VAL A 87 -4.09 -2.48 -7.50
CA VAL A 87 -3.79 -1.73 -6.27
C VAL A 87 -3.33 -2.69 -5.20
N ILE A 88 -2.07 -2.53 -4.79
CA ILE A 88 -1.41 -3.31 -3.74
C ILE A 88 -1.25 -2.43 -2.50
N ILE A 89 -1.61 -2.97 -1.34
CA ILE A 89 -1.38 -2.32 -0.05
C ILE A 89 -0.22 -3.04 0.64
N VAL A 90 0.75 -2.26 1.11
CA VAL A 90 1.88 -2.73 1.90
C VAL A 90 1.79 -2.06 3.27
N TRP A 91 1.76 -2.84 4.33
CA TRP A 91 1.69 -2.29 5.68
C TRP A 91 3.08 -2.00 6.22
N GLN A 92 3.23 -0.90 6.95
CA GLN A 92 4.51 -0.51 7.54
C GLN A 92 5.14 -1.60 8.42
N CYS A 93 4.32 -2.42 9.11
CA CYS A 93 4.82 -3.53 9.92
C CYS A 93 5.47 -4.65 9.08
N GLU A 94 5.08 -4.81 7.82
CA GLU A 94 5.64 -5.82 6.90
C GLU A 94 7.03 -5.42 6.40
N ILE A 95 7.36 -4.13 6.37
CA ILE A 95 8.64 -3.64 5.84
C ILE A 95 9.63 -3.20 6.92
N ARG A 96 9.27 -3.36 8.21
CA ARG A 96 10.07 -2.84 9.33
C ARG A 96 11.35 -3.64 9.59
N SER A 97 11.30 -4.97 9.48
CA SER A 97 12.49 -5.82 9.67
C SER A 97 13.08 -6.20 8.31
N ILE A 98 14.40 -6.43 8.27
CA ILE A 98 15.09 -6.85 7.03
C ILE A 98 14.48 -8.14 6.48
N LYS A 99 14.27 -9.14 7.34
CA LYS A 99 13.65 -10.43 7.00
C LYS A 99 12.23 -10.25 6.43
N ASN A 100 11.38 -9.46 7.07
CA ASN A 100 10.00 -9.25 6.59
C ASN A 100 9.98 -8.46 5.28
N ARG A 101 10.92 -7.52 5.12
CA ARG A 101 11.06 -6.74 3.89
C ARG A 101 11.41 -7.62 2.69
N GLU A 102 12.35 -8.55 2.85
CA GLU A 102 12.71 -9.48 1.77
C GLU A 102 11.53 -10.36 1.36
N ILE A 103 10.87 -11.00 2.34
CA ILE A 103 9.68 -11.82 2.10
C ILE A 103 8.56 -11.00 1.43
N ARG A 104 8.32 -9.76 1.91
CA ARG A 104 7.29 -8.90 1.35
C ARG A 104 7.62 -8.44 -0.06
N LEU A 105 8.90 -8.18 -0.35
CA LEU A 105 9.38 -7.83 -1.69
C LEU A 105 9.18 -8.99 -2.67
N GLU A 106 9.55 -10.21 -2.30
CA GLU A 106 9.30 -11.40 -3.15
C GLU A 106 7.81 -11.58 -3.46
N ARG A 107 6.95 -11.45 -2.45
CA ARG A 107 5.49 -11.48 -2.63
C ARG A 107 5.01 -10.33 -3.52
N LEU A 108 5.54 -9.13 -3.32
CA LEU A 108 5.20 -7.96 -4.13
C LEU A 108 5.54 -8.19 -5.60
N PHE A 109 6.69 -8.80 -5.90
CA PHE A 109 7.05 -9.15 -7.26
C PHE A 109 6.01 -10.07 -7.91
N LYS A 110 5.59 -11.13 -7.21
CA LYS A 110 4.53 -12.03 -7.69
C LYS A 110 3.21 -11.29 -7.94
N GLU A 111 2.79 -10.43 -7.01
CA GLU A 111 1.56 -9.61 -7.13
C GLU A 111 1.60 -8.62 -8.31
N ILE A 112 2.80 -8.17 -8.71
CA ILE A 112 2.98 -7.28 -9.87
C ILE A 112 2.97 -8.06 -11.18
N THR A 113 3.58 -9.26 -11.22
CA THR A 113 3.70 -10.07 -12.44
C THR A 113 2.45 -10.89 -12.74
N GLU A 114 1.69 -11.27 -11.72
CA GLU A 114 0.47 -12.08 -11.82
C GLU A 114 -0.72 -11.34 -11.17
N PRO A 115 -1.20 -10.24 -11.80
CA PRO A 115 -2.33 -9.50 -11.24
C PRO A 115 -3.60 -10.37 -11.29
N SER A 116 -4.15 -10.71 -10.13
CA SER A 116 -5.46 -11.37 -10.01
C SER A 116 -6.55 -10.49 -10.63
N PRO A 117 -7.57 -11.07 -11.30
CA PRO A 117 -8.69 -10.30 -11.84
C PRO A 117 -9.31 -9.43 -10.76
N SER A 118 -9.39 -8.13 -11.03
CA SER A 118 -9.89 -7.13 -10.10
C SER A 118 -11.28 -7.53 -9.59
N HIS A 119 -11.36 -7.98 -8.34
CA HIS A 119 -12.63 -8.23 -7.67
C HIS A 119 -13.40 -6.91 -7.64
N GLN A 120 -14.65 -6.98 -8.13
CA GLN A 120 -15.57 -5.86 -8.20
C GLN A 120 -15.61 -5.14 -6.85
N CYS A 121 -15.42 -3.82 -6.89
CA CYS A 121 -15.74 -2.97 -5.76
C CYS A 121 -17.27 -2.89 -5.70
N TYR A 122 -17.86 -3.62 -4.75
CA TYR A 122 -19.26 -3.48 -4.35
C TYR A 122 -19.42 -2.25 -3.45
#